data_AF-A0AAD1Z7E8-F1
#
_entry.id   AF-A0AAD1Z7E8-F1
#
_cell.length_a   1.000
_cell.length_b   1.000
_cell.length_c   1.000
_cell.angle_alpha   90.00
_cell.angle_beta   90.00
_cell.angle_gamma   90.00
#
_symmetry.space_group_name_H-M   'P 1'
#
loop_
_entity.id
_entity.type
_entity.pdbx_description
1 polymer ?
#
loop_
_entity_poly.entity_id
_entity_poly.type
_entity_poly.pdbx_seq_one_letter_code
_entity_poly.pdbx_strand_id
1 'polypeptide(L)'
;MTDEAITNWGKIGNKIQRLKGHNNWDSDGLIDFGEIDALAVGGEFGILEGRSFALIHPIVMSGLFFYTLYAGYLGWQWRRVRTIQDEINELKKQMKPVAVIPEGTPPAELPKPSPVEAKILQLTEERKELIKGSYRDKHFNAGSILLGFGVFESIFGGINTWFRTGKLFPGPHLFAGAD
;
A
#
# COMPACT_ATOMS: atom_id res chain seq x y z
N MET A 1 -8.55 -51.34 61.13
CA MET A 1 -7.72 -51.77 59.97
C MET A 1 -7.96 -50.85 58.77
N THR A 2 -8.11 -49.53 59.00
CA THR A 2 -8.61 -48.58 58.01
C THR A 2 -7.71 -47.36 57.83
N ASP A 3 -6.82 -47.06 58.78
CA ASP A 3 -6.03 -45.81 58.76
C ASP A 3 -4.73 -45.94 57.94
N GLU A 4 -4.09 -47.12 57.93
CA GLU A 4 -2.90 -47.36 57.10
C GLU A 4 -3.22 -47.35 55.60
N ALA A 5 -4.40 -47.86 55.22
CA ALA A 5 -4.87 -47.85 53.84
C ALA A 5 -5.08 -46.41 53.35
N ILE A 6 -5.77 -45.58 54.13
CA ILE A 6 -6.03 -44.16 53.78
C ILE A 6 -4.70 -43.38 53.67
N THR A 7 -3.74 -43.66 54.55
CA THR A 7 -2.41 -43.02 54.52
C THR A 7 -1.62 -43.41 53.27
N ASN A 8 -1.71 -44.67 52.82
CA ASN A 8 -1.04 -45.13 51.59
C ASN A 8 -1.69 -44.57 50.32
N TRP A 9 -3.02 -44.49 50.27
CA TRP A 9 -3.75 -43.86 49.15
C TRP A 9 -3.44 -42.36 49.04
N GLY A 10 -3.29 -41.65 50.15
CA GLY A 10 -2.85 -40.26 50.18
C GLY A 10 -1.42 -40.06 49.64
N LYS A 11 -0.48 -40.96 49.97
CA LYS A 11 0.89 -40.92 49.44
C LYS A 11 0.95 -41.22 47.94
N ILE A 12 0.12 -42.13 47.45
CA ILE A 12 0.03 -42.46 46.02
C ILE A 12 -0.61 -41.29 45.24
N GLY A 13 -1.66 -40.67 45.78
CA GLY A 13 -2.28 -39.47 45.20
C GLY A 13 -1.30 -38.31 45.08
N ASN A 14 -0.53 -38.02 46.13
CA ASN A 14 0.52 -36.98 46.10
C ASN A 14 1.67 -37.32 45.13
N LYS A 15 2.04 -38.59 44.99
CA LYS A 15 3.06 -39.02 44.01
C LYS A 15 2.57 -38.88 42.56
N ILE A 16 1.28 -39.12 42.30
CA ILE A 16 0.66 -38.92 40.99
C ILE A 16 0.49 -37.43 40.67
N GLN A 17 0.14 -36.59 41.64
CA GLN A 17 0.14 -35.13 41.47
C GLN A 17 1.54 -34.58 41.22
N ARG A 18 2.57 -35.09 41.92
CA ARG A 18 3.97 -34.72 41.67
C ARG A 18 4.49 -35.17 40.30
N LEU A 19 3.95 -36.24 39.73
CA LEU A 19 4.27 -36.71 38.37
C LEU A 19 3.45 -35.98 37.29
N LYS A 20 2.33 -35.35 37.64
CA LYS A 20 1.56 -34.45 36.76
C LYS A 20 1.93 -32.96 36.91
N GLY A 21 2.79 -32.61 37.86
CA GLY A 21 3.21 -31.24 38.20
C GLY A 21 4.50 -30.77 37.51
N HIS A 22 4.78 -31.22 36.29
CA HIS A 22 5.81 -30.62 35.42
C HIS A 22 5.17 -29.97 34.18
N ASN A 23 3.97 -29.43 34.38
CA ASN A 23 3.36 -28.49 33.47
C ASN A 23 3.52 -27.13 34.16
N ASN A 24 4.55 -26.39 33.76
CA ASN A 24 4.92 -25.08 34.30
C ASN A 24 3.86 -24.01 33.97
N TRP A 25 2.68 -24.11 34.57
CA TRP A 25 1.53 -23.23 34.29
C TRP A 25 0.80 -22.71 35.54
N ASP A 26 1.23 -23.07 36.76
CA ASP A 26 0.60 -22.56 38.00
C ASP A 26 1.58 -21.68 38.80
N SER A 27 1.54 -20.39 38.47
CA SER A 27 1.34 -19.27 39.41
C SER A 27 2.00 -19.31 40.80
N ASP A 28 3.33 -19.34 40.89
CA ASP A 28 4.07 -18.93 42.11
C ASP A 28 5.48 -18.36 41.81
N GLY A 29 5.69 -17.85 40.59
CA GLY A 29 6.78 -16.93 40.29
C GLY A 29 6.11 -15.63 39.89
N LEU A 30 6.34 -14.57 40.66
CA LEU A 30 6.00 -13.19 40.33
C LEU A 30 5.83 -13.03 38.82
N ILE A 31 4.58 -12.94 38.36
CA ILE A 31 4.30 -12.29 37.09
C ILE A 31 4.62 -10.85 37.41
N ASP A 32 5.91 -10.56 37.32
CA ASP A 32 6.40 -9.30 36.88
C ASP A 32 5.62 -9.05 35.59
N PHE A 33 4.50 -8.32 35.73
CA PHE A 33 4.12 -7.35 34.72
C PHE A 33 5.18 -6.23 34.70
N GLY A 34 6.46 -6.60 34.83
CA GLY A 34 7.56 -5.90 34.24
C GLY A 34 7.08 -5.71 32.84
N GLU A 35 6.95 -4.42 32.53
CA GLU A 35 6.69 -3.92 31.20
C GLU A 35 7.27 -4.95 30.25
N ILE A 36 6.43 -5.55 29.39
CA ILE A 36 6.98 -6.18 28.20
C ILE A 36 7.62 -5.00 27.51
N ASP A 37 8.87 -4.77 27.89
CA ASP A 37 9.73 -3.79 27.33
C ASP A 37 9.73 -4.24 25.89
N ALA A 38 9.02 -3.47 25.07
CA ALA A 38 9.18 -3.48 23.64
C ALA A 38 10.58 -2.92 23.27
N LEU A 39 11.56 -3.16 24.14
CA LEU A 39 12.97 -3.16 23.86
C LEU A 39 13.23 -4.45 23.10
N ALA A 40 13.68 -4.28 21.86
CA ALA A 40 14.11 -5.37 21.02
C ALA A 40 15.19 -6.19 21.76
N VAL A 41 15.36 -7.42 21.28
CA VAL A 41 16.25 -8.45 21.82
C VAL A 41 17.58 -7.85 22.33
N GLY A 42 17.66 -7.64 23.63
CA GLY A 42 18.89 -7.67 24.43
C GLY A 42 20.10 -6.86 23.95
N GLY A 43 19.94 -5.69 23.32
CA GLY A 43 21.08 -4.82 23.04
C GLY A 43 22.02 -5.31 21.92
N GLU A 44 21.58 -6.24 21.06
CA GLU A 44 22.44 -6.88 20.05
C GLU A 44 22.71 -5.99 18.81
N PHE A 45 21.96 -4.90 18.60
CA PHE A 45 22.09 -4.03 17.42
C PHE A 45 22.57 -2.58 17.71
N GLY A 46 22.91 -2.26 18.96
CA GLY A 46 23.57 -0.98 19.32
C GLY A 46 22.77 0.26 18.90
N ILE A 47 23.39 1.23 18.21
CA ILE A 47 22.77 2.52 17.81
C ILE A 47 21.62 2.34 16.78
N LEU A 48 21.49 1.16 16.17
CA LEU A 48 20.37 0.83 15.29
C LEU A 48 19.12 0.41 16.08
N GLU A 49 19.28 0.19 17.38
CA GLU A 49 18.23 -0.18 18.31
C GLU A 49 17.63 1.09 18.93
N GLY A 50 16.79 1.78 18.16
CA GLY A 50 16.03 2.90 18.71
C GLY A 50 15.43 3.87 17.69
N ARG A 51 14.98 5.01 18.24
CA ARG A 51 14.22 6.13 17.67
C ARG A 51 14.60 6.54 16.23
N SER A 52 15.84 6.33 15.81
CA SER A 52 16.33 6.61 14.45
C SER A 52 15.78 5.65 13.40
N PHE A 53 15.68 4.35 13.70
CA PHE A 53 15.05 3.36 12.80
C PHE A 53 13.53 3.53 12.76
N ALA A 54 12.93 3.95 13.88
CA ALA A 54 11.50 4.25 13.96
C ALA A 54 11.08 5.43 13.05
N LEU A 55 11.97 6.38 12.77
CA LEU A 55 11.71 7.50 11.85
C LEU A 55 11.72 7.08 10.37
N ILE A 56 12.32 5.94 10.03
CA ILE A 56 12.34 5.45 8.65
C ILE A 56 10.93 5.12 8.17
N HIS A 57 10.09 4.52 9.03
CA HIS A 57 8.73 4.14 8.67
C HIS A 57 7.84 5.32 8.26
N PRO A 58 7.68 6.41 9.04
CA PRO A 58 6.91 7.57 8.61
C PRO A 58 7.51 8.30 7.41
N ILE A 59 8.84 8.29 7.24
CA ILE A 59 9.49 8.85 6.05
C ILE A 59 9.15 8.03 4.81
N VAL A 60 9.26 6.69 4.88
CA VAL A 60 8.91 5.78 3.80
C VAL A 60 7.43 5.86 3.46
N MET A 61 6.54 5.91 4.47
CA MET A 61 5.10 6.07 4.28
C MET A 61 4.76 7.42 3.61
N SER A 62 5.42 8.50 4.02
CA SER A 62 5.27 9.81 3.37
C SER A 62 5.75 9.78 1.92
N GLY A 63 6.91 9.17 1.67
CA GLY A 63 7.47 9.01 0.32
C GLY A 63 6.54 8.22 -0.61
N LEU A 64 6.02 7.08 -0.13
CA LEU A 64 5.03 6.27 -0.83
C LEU A 64 3.77 7.08 -1.14
N PHE A 65 3.25 7.84 -0.17
CA PHE A 65 2.07 8.67 -0.37
C PHE A 65 2.25 9.68 -1.51
N PHE A 66 3.36 10.45 -1.50
CA PHE A 66 3.66 11.39 -2.58
C PHE A 66 3.91 10.69 -3.92
N TYR A 67 4.53 9.50 -3.89
CA TYR A 67 4.74 8.71 -5.10
C TYR A 67 3.43 8.18 -5.69
N THR A 68 2.46 7.81 -4.86
CA THR A 68 1.11 7.45 -5.32
C THR A 68 0.40 8.64 -5.96
N LEU A 69 0.50 9.84 -5.39
CA LEU A 69 -0.03 11.07 -6.01
C LEU A 69 0.61 11.33 -7.37
N TYR A 70 1.93 11.12 -7.49
CA TYR A 70 2.65 11.24 -8.76
C TYR A 70 2.17 10.21 -9.79
N ALA A 71 2.01 8.95 -9.41
CA ALA A 71 1.45 7.91 -10.28
C ALA A 71 0.03 8.28 -10.74
N GLY A 72 -0.79 8.83 -9.84
CA GLY A 72 -2.12 9.36 -10.15
C GLY A 72 -2.09 10.50 -11.17
N TYR A 73 -1.17 11.45 -11.00
CA TYR A 73 -0.95 12.55 -11.94
C TYR A 73 -0.60 12.04 -13.35
N LEU A 74 0.32 11.08 -13.47
CA LEU A 74 0.67 10.48 -14.75
C LEU A 74 -0.53 9.79 -15.42
N GLY A 75 -1.36 9.10 -14.63
CA GLY A 75 -2.59 8.47 -15.11
C GLY A 75 -3.63 9.48 -15.59
N TRP A 76 -3.71 10.64 -14.92
CA TRP A 76 -4.58 11.75 -15.34
C TRP A 76 -4.11 12.38 -16.65
N GLN A 77 -2.80 12.61 -16.83
CA GLN A 77 -2.23 13.10 -18.09
C GLN A 77 -2.54 12.14 -19.26
N TRP A 78 -2.45 10.82 -19.04
CA TRP A 78 -2.84 9.83 -20.05
C TRP A 78 -4.35 9.86 -20.38
N ARG A 79 -5.21 10.16 -19.41
CA ARG A 79 -6.63 10.42 -19.65
C ARG A 79 -6.82 11.70 -20.49
N ARG A 80 -6.12 12.79 -20.15
CA ARG A 80 -6.22 14.09 -20.82
C ARG A 80 -5.94 14.00 -22.32
N VAL A 81 -4.93 13.22 -22.74
CA VAL A 81 -4.61 12.98 -24.16
C VAL A 81 -5.81 12.45 -24.95
N ARG A 82 -6.63 11.60 -24.33
CA ARG A 82 -7.80 10.99 -24.99
C ARG A 82 -9.00 11.94 -24.99
N THR A 83 -9.26 12.61 -23.86
CA THR A 83 -10.38 13.56 -23.77
C THR A 83 -10.20 14.77 -24.71
N ILE A 84 -8.98 15.29 -24.86
CA ILE A 84 -8.71 16.39 -25.81
C ILE A 84 -9.02 15.95 -27.25
N GLN A 85 -8.74 14.70 -27.61
CA GLN A 85 -9.02 14.21 -28.94
C GLN A 85 -10.52 14.21 -29.23
N ASP A 86 -11.34 13.86 -28.24
CA ASP A 86 -12.80 13.89 -28.33
C ASP A 86 -13.31 15.34 -28.44
N GLU A 87 -12.81 16.25 -27.60
CA GLU A 87 -13.11 17.69 -27.66
C GLU A 87 -12.79 18.28 -29.05
N ILE A 88 -11.62 17.97 -29.61
CA ILE A 88 -11.23 18.42 -30.96
C ILE A 88 -12.20 17.88 -32.01
N ASN A 89 -12.61 16.61 -31.91
CA ASN A 89 -13.52 16.00 -32.88
C ASN A 89 -14.92 16.61 -32.80
N GLU A 90 -15.41 16.94 -31.62
CA GLU A 90 -16.68 17.65 -31.42
C GLU A 90 -16.63 19.07 -31.96
N LEU A 91 -15.58 19.84 -31.66
CA LEU A 91 -15.41 21.18 -32.20
C LEU A 91 -15.31 21.17 -33.73
N LYS A 92 -14.60 20.19 -34.32
CA LYS A 92 -14.56 20.00 -35.77
C LYS A 92 -15.92 19.65 -36.37
N LYS A 93 -16.77 18.90 -35.64
CA LYS A 93 -18.15 18.62 -36.06
C LYS A 93 -19.02 19.86 -36.02
N GLN A 94 -18.79 20.80 -35.09
CA GLN A 94 -19.48 22.10 -35.02
C GLN A 94 -19.06 23.08 -36.12
N MET A 95 -17.88 22.91 -36.71
CA MET A 95 -17.46 23.68 -37.89
C MET A 95 -18.07 23.15 -39.20
N LYS A 96 -18.49 21.87 -39.24
CA LYS A 96 -19.05 21.22 -40.43
C LYS A 96 -20.60 21.27 -40.63
N PRO A 97 -21.47 21.86 -39.78
CA PRO A 97 -22.89 21.97 -40.06
C PRO A 97 -23.29 23.45 -40.23
N VAL A 98 -22.71 24.13 -41.23
CA VAL A 98 -23.37 25.30 -41.83
C VAL A 98 -23.31 25.07 -43.34
N ALA A 99 -24.27 24.26 -43.81
CA ALA A 99 -24.47 23.99 -45.22
C ALA A 99 -25.45 25.03 -45.79
N VAL A 100 -25.00 25.71 -46.85
CA VAL A 100 -25.75 26.29 -47.98
C VAL A 100 -26.69 27.48 -47.68
N ILE A 101 -26.22 28.68 -48.02
CA ILE A 101 -27.07 29.79 -48.50
C ILE A 101 -26.86 29.88 -50.03
N PRO A 102 -27.92 29.92 -50.85
CA PRO A 102 -27.79 29.94 -52.31
C PRO A 102 -27.33 31.31 -52.84
N GLU A 103 -26.78 31.25 -54.05
CA GLU A 103 -26.13 32.27 -54.89
C GLU A 103 -26.39 33.77 -54.66
N GLY A 104 -25.28 34.53 -54.68
CA GLY A 104 -25.17 35.84 -55.33
C GLY A 104 -24.95 37.03 -54.41
N THR A 105 -23.69 37.49 -54.26
CA THR A 105 -23.19 38.90 -54.19
C THR A 105 -21.70 38.90 -53.69
N PRO A 106 -20.75 39.67 -54.30
CA PRO A 106 -19.30 39.52 -54.08
C PRO A 106 -18.68 40.53 -53.05
N PRO A 107 -17.36 40.47 -52.77
CA PRO A 107 -16.69 39.83 -51.65
C PRO A 107 -16.34 40.84 -50.53
N ALA A 108 -17.05 40.79 -49.40
CA ALA A 108 -16.77 41.63 -48.24
C ALA A 108 -16.20 40.81 -47.07
N GLU A 109 -14.92 41.06 -46.83
CA GLU A 109 -14.16 40.89 -45.59
C GLU A 109 -13.93 39.47 -45.03
N LEU A 110 -12.64 39.11 -45.11
CA LEU A 110 -11.93 38.05 -44.40
C LEU A 110 -12.56 37.72 -43.02
N PRO A 111 -12.97 36.47 -42.76
CA PRO A 111 -13.50 36.12 -41.46
C PRO A 111 -12.33 36.16 -40.46
N LYS A 112 -12.45 37.04 -39.47
CA LYS A 112 -11.60 37.04 -38.27
C LYS A 112 -11.55 35.60 -37.73
N PRO A 113 -10.37 35.06 -37.38
CA PRO A 113 -10.27 33.68 -36.91
C PRO A 113 -11.18 33.50 -35.71
N SER A 114 -12.19 32.65 -35.88
CA SER A 114 -13.20 32.38 -34.87
C SER A 114 -12.52 31.89 -33.58
N PRO A 115 -13.01 32.28 -32.38
CA PRO A 115 -12.50 31.77 -31.09
C PRO A 115 -12.42 30.23 -31.03
N VAL A 116 -13.22 29.54 -31.85
CA VAL A 116 -13.27 28.08 -31.98
C VAL A 116 -12.04 27.52 -32.70
N GLU A 117 -11.57 28.18 -33.76
CA GLU A 117 -10.36 27.75 -34.50
C GLU A 117 -9.10 27.90 -33.65
N ALA A 118 -8.99 29.01 -32.93
CA ALA A 118 -7.90 29.24 -31.98
C ALA A 118 -7.89 28.17 -30.87
N LYS A 119 -9.06 27.77 -30.37
CA LYS A 119 -9.18 26.71 -29.35
C LYS A 119 -8.82 25.33 -29.90
N ILE A 120 -9.18 25.01 -31.15
CA ILE A 120 -8.77 23.76 -31.81
C ILE A 120 -7.25 23.71 -31.97
N LEU A 121 -6.62 24.81 -32.39
CA LEU A 121 -5.16 24.88 -32.52
C LEU A 121 -4.47 24.71 -31.16
N GLN A 122 -4.92 25.41 -30.12
CA GLN A 122 -4.39 25.28 -28.76
C GLN A 122 -4.50 23.84 -28.23
N LEU A 123 -5.68 23.23 -28.33
CA LEU A 123 -5.90 21.85 -27.89
C LEU A 123 -5.07 20.84 -28.71
N THR A 124 -4.86 21.12 -29.99
CA THR A 124 -4.03 20.27 -30.85
C THR A 124 -2.56 20.34 -30.44
N GLU A 125 -2.03 21.52 -30.12
CA GLU A 125 -0.67 21.68 -29.61
C GLU A 125 -0.52 21.07 -28.20
N GLU A 126 -1.46 21.32 -27.28
CA GLU A 126 -1.49 20.68 -25.95
C GLU A 126 -1.43 19.15 -26.08
N ARG A 127 -2.25 18.56 -26.97
CA ARG A 127 -2.23 17.12 -27.21
C ARG A 127 -0.88 16.62 -27.74
N LYS A 128 -0.24 17.36 -28.64
CA LYS A 128 1.09 16.97 -29.18
C LYS A 128 2.15 16.98 -28.08
N GLU A 129 2.16 18.00 -27.24
CA GLU A 129 3.05 18.09 -26.08
C GLU A 129 2.81 16.94 -25.11
N LEU A 130 1.54 16.64 -24.84
CA LEU A 130 1.18 15.55 -23.93
C LEU A 130 1.56 14.16 -24.48
N ILE A 131 1.41 13.93 -25.79
CA ILE A 131 1.84 12.68 -26.44
C ILE A 131 3.36 12.54 -26.39
N LYS A 132 4.10 13.62 -26.63
CA LYS A 132 5.57 13.63 -26.53
C LYS A 132 6.05 13.24 -25.13
N GLY A 133 5.26 13.54 -24.10
CA GLY A 133 5.55 13.17 -22.71
C GLY A 133 5.53 11.67 -22.41
N SER A 134 4.99 10.81 -23.29
CA SER A 134 4.77 9.36 -23.09
C SER A 134 4.25 8.98 -21.69
N TYR A 135 3.15 9.62 -21.28
CA TYR A 135 2.57 9.42 -19.94
C TYR A 135 2.05 8.01 -19.68
N ARG A 136 1.71 7.26 -20.75
CA ARG A 136 1.31 5.84 -20.65
C ARG A 136 2.42 4.99 -20.04
N ASP A 137 3.62 5.06 -20.62
CA ASP A 137 4.75 4.24 -20.20
C ASP A 137 5.23 4.67 -18.81
N LYS A 138 5.25 5.99 -18.55
CA LYS A 138 5.60 6.53 -17.24
C LYS A 138 4.63 6.06 -16.16
N HIS A 139 3.32 6.10 -16.41
CA HIS A 139 2.32 5.62 -15.46
C HIS A 139 2.46 4.12 -15.20
N PHE A 140 2.67 3.31 -16.25
CA PHE A 140 2.89 1.88 -16.12
C PHE A 140 4.15 1.55 -15.31
N ASN A 141 5.26 2.23 -15.60
CA ASN A 141 6.52 2.05 -14.87
C ASN A 141 6.38 2.48 -13.40
N ALA A 142 5.77 3.64 -13.14
CA ALA A 142 5.55 4.11 -11.78
C ALA A 142 4.65 3.16 -10.98
N GLY A 143 3.56 2.67 -11.59
CA GLY A 143 2.70 1.65 -10.98
C GLY A 143 3.42 0.34 -10.70
N SER A 144 4.29 -0.09 -11.61
CA SER A 144 5.10 -1.31 -11.45
C SER A 144 6.10 -1.20 -10.30
N ILE A 145 6.74 -0.03 -10.14
CA ILE A 145 7.65 0.25 -9.03
C ILE A 145 6.88 0.26 -7.70
N LEU A 146 5.73 0.94 -7.64
CA LEU A 146 4.88 0.98 -6.45
C LEU A 146 4.45 -0.43 -6.02
N LEU A 147 4.01 -1.25 -7.00
CA LEU A 147 3.63 -2.64 -6.77
C LEU A 147 4.82 -3.47 -6.27
N GLY A 148 5.96 -3.37 -6.93
CA GLY A 148 7.18 -4.08 -6.53
C GLY A 148 7.61 -3.74 -5.10
N PHE A 149 7.51 -2.47 -4.71
CA PHE A 149 7.79 -2.03 -3.36
C PHE A 149 6.80 -2.62 -2.34
N GLY A 150 5.49 -2.65 -2.65
CA GLY A 150 4.48 -3.26 -1.76
C GLY A 150 4.66 -4.77 -1.57
N VAL A 151 5.07 -5.49 -2.63
CA VAL A 151 5.41 -6.92 -2.54
C VAL A 151 6.65 -7.11 -1.67
N PHE A 152 7.68 -6.29 -1.86
CA PHE A 152 8.89 -6.33 -1.06
C PHE A 152 8.60 -6.06 0.42
N GLU A 153 7.79 -5.06 0.75
CA GLU A 153 7.37 -4.75 2.13
C GLU A 153 6.64 -5.94 2.76
N SER A 154 5.74 -6.60 2.02
CA SER A 154 4.99 -7.77 2.50
C SER A 154 5.91 -8.94 2.90
N ILE A 155 6.95 -9.20 2.09
CA ILE A 155 7.94 -10.25 2.38
C ILE A 155 8.84 -9.81 3.55
N PHE A 156 9.31 -8.56 3.53
CA PHE A 156 10.17 -8.00 4.55
C PHE A 156 9.49 -7.98 5.93
N GLY A 157 8.18 -7.73 6.01
CA GLY A 157 7.43 -7.78 7.26
C GLY A 157 7.46 -9.16 7.93
N GLY A 158 7.35 -10.23 7.13
CA GLY A 158 7.50 -11.61 7.63
C GLY A 158 8.92 -11.91 8.12
N ILE A 159 9.93 -11.50 7.35
CA ILE A 159 11.35 -11.65 7.71
C ILE A 159 11.67 -10.87 9.00
N ASN A 160 11.20 -9.63 9.13
CA ASN A 160 11.40 -8.79 10.31
C ASN A 160 10.77 -9.42 11.56
N THR A 161 9.60 -10.04 11.43
CA THR A 161 8.94 -10.77 12.53
C THR A 161 9.76 -11.99 12.96
N TRP A 162 10.31 -12.73 12.01
CA TRP A 162 11.18 -13.86 12.29
C TRP A 162 12.48 -13.43 12.99
N PHE A 163 13.15 -12.37 12.52
CA PHE A 163 14.34 -11.82 13.19
C PHE A 163 14.05 -11.37 14.63
N ARG A 164 12.85 -10.82 14.90
CA ARG A 164 12.50 -10.29 16.23
C ARG A 164 12.05 -11.37 17.22
N THR A 165 11.41 -12.45 16.76
CA THR A 165 10.75 -13.42 17.64
C THR A 165 11.24 -14.85 17.48
N GLY A 166 12.13 -15.13 16.52
CA GLY A 166 12.60 -16.46 16.16
C GLY A 166 11.52 -17.39 15.58
N LYS A 167 10.28 -16.90 15.41
CA LYS A 167 9.11 -17.62 14.94
C LYS A 167 8.35 -16.77 13.93
N LEU A 168 7.85 -17.36 12.85
CA LEU A 168 7.11 -16.61 11.83
C LEU A 168 5.68 -16.22 12.30
N PHE A 169 5.13 -16.98 13.24
CA PHE A 169 3.80 -16.76 13.83
C PHE A 169 3.87 -16.83 15.36
N PRO A 170 3.65 -15.71 16.08
CA PRO A 170 3.65 -15.70 17.53
C PRO A 170 2.30 -16.20 18.07
N GLY A 171 2.10 -17.51 18.04
CA GLY A 171 1.12 -18.19 18.89
C GLY A 171 0.33 -19.32 18.25
N PRO A 172 -0.21 -20.27 19.05
CA PRO A 172 -0.97 -21.43 18.54
C PRO A 172 -2.31 -21.07 17.90
N HIS A 173 -2.81 -19.85 18.13
CA HIS A 173 -4.14 -19.39 17.70
C HIS A 173 -4.25 -19.17 16.18
N LEU A 174 -3.14 -19.17 15.44
CA LEU A 174 -3.11 -19.14 13.97
C LEU A 174 -3.21 -20.53 13.31
N PHE A 175 -3.03 -21.61 14.09
CA PHE A 175 -3.05 -23.00 13.60
C PHE A 175 -4.25 -23.82 14.10
N ALA A 176 -5.10 -23.25 14.97
CA ALA A 176 -6.25 -23.96 15.55
C ALA A 176 -7.39 -24.28 14.55
N GLY A 177 -7.21 -24.00 13.26
CA GLY A 177 -8.13 -24.36 12.18
C GLY A 177 -7.52 -25.26 11.10
N ALA A 178 -6.31 -25.79 11.33
CA ALA A 178 -5.68 -26.79 10.48
C ALA A 178 -5.73 -28.17 11.17
N ASP A 179 -6.95 -28.62 11.45
CA ASP A 179 -7.30 -30.01 11.74
C ASP A 179 -8.58 -30.36 10.95
#